data_AF-A0A3C0VJX1-F1
#
_entry.id   AF-A0A3C0VJX1-F1
#
_cell.length_a   1.000
_cell.length_b   1.000
_cell.length_c   1.000
_cell.angle_alpha   90.00
_cell.angle_beta   90.00
_cell.angle_gamma   90.00
#
_symmetry.space_group_name_H-M   'P 1'
#
loop_
_entity.id
_entity.type
_entity.pdbx_description
1 polymer ?
#
loop_
_entity_poly.entity_id
_entity_poly.type
_entity_poly.pdbx_seq_one_letter_code
_entity_poly.pdbx_strand_id
1 'polypeptide(L)'
;MRPALCLLVLVTGLRAPARAEEDLALLARRAQQASVGIVCRGPRGGYFGTGTIIRADGVVLTSSTVLPPGATEIRVTLSDGRMVPAALLAVDTEKECALAQIDDGPLPYLPLRLDDDGRVGQIVLSLGNAYGVAGGEGRVSVGAGILSGRYVLGETRGEATYKGPVLETDAPLNPGSDGGALLDTSGAVIGVLSLNYSPLRFLGTAVPVRLLKEFIEAAAGAVPAASGAARDAIPQQVLDAWARRITAIEVERTGDAVMRRGGFLPQGPDVLRRRQPEAFARPKGCVSGVCIDREGAILTSWYNVAGTVTRIRARDAEGAWVECALVASGEVDDIALLRAEGGVWEAADLADRGAIEPGGAVFALGRSPDPASLTVTGGIVSASFRNNERFFQHDTAANFGNSGGALVDRAGRFLGVAAYVGHLWPEWSLNSGIGFGVRPERIAEALPALRDGENLLAWSELPYLGVRSRGGEQATGELTVDIQPGSAAAKAGIAAGDAIVGIAGTQVGSWREVIAAINRYRAGDKIAVVVLRNGERKLIPVTLAARPEGI
;
A
#
# COMPACT_ATOMS: atom_id res chain seq x y z
N MET A 1 -55.22 -11.09 -41.77
CA MET A 1 -54.04 -10.21 -42.01
C MET A 1 -54.19 -9.03 -41.05
N ARG A 2 -53.35 -8.72 -40.05
CA ARG A 2 -51.99 -9.10 -39.62
C ARG A 2 -52.01 -9.17 -38.06
N PRO A 3 -51.16 -10.00 -37.41
CA PRO A 3 -51.12 -10.06 -35.94
C PRO A 3 -50.29 -8.90 -35.35
N ALA A 4 -50.68 -8.45 -34.17
CA ALA A 4 -49.95 -7.47 -33.37
C ALA A 4 -48.65 -8.10 -32.85
N LEU A 5 -47.51 -7.53 -33.23
CA LEU A 5 -46.20 -7.89 -32.72
C LEU A 5 -45.96 -7.14 -31.41
N CYS A 6 -46.27 -7.75 -30.27
CA CYS A 6 -45.77 -7.29 -28.97
C CYS A 6 -44.28 -7.63 -28.90
N LEU A 7 -43.43 -6.61 -29.10
CA LEU A 7 -42.00 -6.70 -28.86
C LEU A 7 -41.76 -6.77 -27.34
N LEU A 8 -41.62 -7.99 -26.82
CA LEU A 8 -41.15 -8.22 -25.46
C LEU A 8 -39.64 -7.96 -25.43
N VAL A 9 -39.22 -6.76 -25.02
CA VAL A 9 -37.83 -6.47 -24.74
C VAL A 9 -37.47 -7.19 -23.43
N LEU A 10 -36.86 -8.37 -23.55
CA LEU A 10 -36.18 -9.05 -22.46
C LEU A 10 -34.97 -8.19 -22.06
N VAL A 11 -35.12 -7.40 -21.00
CA VAL A 11 -34.00 -6.78 -20.30
C VAL A 11 -33.28 -7.88 -19.52
N THR A 12 -32.43 -8.64 -20.21
CA THR A 12 -31.40 -9.45 -19.54
C THR A 12 -30.20 -8.55 -19.29
N GLY A 13 -30.25 -7.78 -18.22
CA GLY A 13 -29.15 -6.90 -17.85
C GLY A 13 -29.21 -6.60 -16.36
N LEU A 14 -28.06 -6.80 -15.68
CA LEU A 14 -27.78 -6.47 -14.28
C LEU A 14 -28.21 -7.51 -13.23
N ARG A 15 -27.45 -8.61 -13.12
CA ARG A 15 -27.43 -9.41 -11.88
C ARG A 15 -26.08 -10.06 -11.52
N ALA A 16 -24.97 -9.51 -12.01
CA ALA A 16 -23.64 -10.11 -11.87
C ALA A 16 -22.80 -9.69 -10.63
N PRO A 17 -22.85 -8.45 -10.08
CA PRO A 17 -21.92 -8.08 -8.99
C PRO A 17 -22.33 -8.64 -7.61
N ALA A 18 -23.63 -8.65 -7.28
CA ALA A 18 -24.11 -9.08 -5.96
C ALA A 18 -23.73 -10.54 -5.61
N ARG A 19 -23.70 -11.44 -6.61
CA ARG A 19 -23.33 -12.85 -6.39
C ARG A 19 -21.88 -13.04 -5.98
N ALA A 20 -20.95 -12.24 -6.51
CA ALA A 20 -19.53 -12.41 -6.23
C ALA A 20 -19.15 -11.96 -4.80
N GLU A 21 -19.75 -10.87 -4.32
CA GLU A 21 -19.59 -10.41 -2.93
C GLU A 21 -20.31 -11.35 -1.94
N GLU A 22 -21.51 -11.82 -2.29
CA GLU A 22 -22.25 -12.83 -1.53
C GLU A 22 -21.43 -14.13 -1.40
N ASP A 23 -20.72 -14.55 -2.44
CA ASP A 23 -19.83 -15.72 -2.44
C ASP A 23 -18.66 -15.56 -1.45
N LEU A 24 -18.01 -14.39 -1.43
CA LEU A 24 -16.85 -14.15 -0.55
C LEU A 24 -17.27 -14.06 0.92
N ALA A 25 -18.40 -13.39 1.21
CA ALA A 25 -18.96 -13.32 2.55
C ALA A 25 -19.46 -14.69 3.05
N LEU A 26 -19.95 -15.56 2.16
CA LEU A 26 -20.30 -16.93 2.50
C LEU A 26 -19.06 -17.77 2.77
N LEU A 27 -18.02 -17.63 1.96
CA LEU A 27 -16.73 -18.30 2.18
C LEU A 27 -16.14 -17.91 3.53
N ALA A 28 -16.07 -16.61 3.84
CA ALA A 28 -15.59 -16.10 5.12
C ALA A 28 -16.34 -16.74 6.31
N ARG A 29 -17.68 -16.79 6.23
CA ARG A 29 -18.51 -17.41 7.29
C ARG A 29 -18.24 -18.90 7.46
N ARG A 30 -18.04 -19.64 6.37
CA ARG A 30 -17.67 -21.07 6.43
C ARG A 30 -16.28 -21.26 7.02
N ALA A 31 -15.32 -20.44 6.58
CA ALA A 31 -13.95 -20.51 7.06
C ALA A 31 -13.85 -20.20 8.57
N GLN A 32 -14.60 -19.20 9.06
CA GLN A 32 -14.67 -18.91 10.50
C GLN A 32 -15.15 -20.09 11.35
N GLN A 33 -15.97 -21.01 10.81
CA GLN A 33 -16.43 -22.17 11.56
C GLN A 33 -15.30 -23.17 11.88
N ALA A 34 -14.26 -23.19 11.04
CA ALA A 34 -13.09 -24.05 11.17
C ALA A 34 -11.86 -23.32 11.74
N SER A 35 -11.95 -22.01 12.00
CA SER A 35 -10.88 -21.24 12.63
C SER A 35 -11.10 -21.12 14.12
N VAL A 36 -10.02 -21.23 14.89
CA VAL A 36 -10.08 -21.32 16.35
C VAL A 36 -9.12 -20.34 17.01
N GLY A 37 -9.47 -19.88 18.20
CA GLY A 37 -8.54 -19.19 19.08
C GLY A 37 -7.78 -20.20 19.93
N ILE A 38 -6.47 -20.03 20.10
CA ILE A 38 -5.63 -20.91 20.92
C ILE A 38 -5.01 -20.10 22.05
N VAL A 39 -5.00 -20.67 23.25
CA VAL A 39 -4.17 -20.20 24.37
C VAL A 39 -3.46 -21.39 25.02
N CYS A 40 -2.22 -21.21 25.46
CA CYS A 40 -1.50 -22.23 26.20
C CYS A 40 -0.43 -21.64 27.14
N ARG A 41 0.19 -22.49 27.96
CA ARG A 41 1.43 -22.17 28.68
C ARG A 41 2.62 -22.80 27.97
N GLY A 42 3.75 -22.10 28.00
CA GLY A 42 5.01 -22.60 27.46
C GLY A 42 6.22 -22.01 28.20
N PRO A 43 7.44 -22.23 27.69
CA PRO A 43 8.69 -21.91 28.41
C PRO A 43 8.88 -20.43 28.79
N ARG A 44 8.20 -19.51 28.09
CA ARG A 44 8.31 -18.05 28.30
C ARG A 44 7.03 -17.42 28.85
N GLY A 45 6.09 -18.23 29.34
CA GLY A 45 4.81 -17.76 29.89
C GLY A 45 3.62 -18.18 29.04
N GLY A 46 2.62 -17.30 28.96
CA GLY A 46 1.39 -17.54 28.19
C GLY A 46 1.59 -17.25 26.70
N TYR A 47 1.00 -18.09 25.86
CA TYR A 47 0.97 -17.94 24.42
C TYR A 47 -0.48 -17.87 23.95
N PHE A 48 -0.73 -17.13 22.88
CA PHE A 48 -2.04 -17.09 22.25
C PHE A 48 -1.91 -16.85 20.75
N GLY A 49 -2.91 -17.27 20.01
CA GLY A 49 -2.97 -17.03 18.57
C GLY A 49 -4.17 -17.69 17.92
N THR A 50 -3.99 -18.07 16.66
CA THR A 50 -5.03 -18.68 15.83
C THR A 50 -4.63 -20.10 15.44
N GLY A 51 -5.61 -20.97 15.25
CA GLY A 51 -5.43 -22.23 14.56
C GLY A 51 -6.51 -22.46 13.52
N THR A 52 -6.28 -23.44 12.67
CA THR A 52 -7.24 -23.89 11.66
C THR A 52 -7.48 -25.38 11.83
N ILE A 53 -8.73 -25.78 11.97
CA ILE A 53 -9.13 -27.19 11.95
C ILE A 53 -8.99 -27.67 10.51
N ILE A 54 -8.11 -28.64 10.28
CA ILE A 54 -7.78 -29.17 8.95
C ILE A 54 -8.37 -30.57 8.72
N ARG A 55 -8.98 -31.17 9.74
CA ARG A 55 -9.65 -32.47 9.65
C ARG A 55 -10.83 -32.57 10.59
N ALA A 56 -11.86 -33.29 10.16
CA ALA A 56 -13.11 -33.41 10.89
C ALA A 56 -12.95 -34.06 12.28
N ASP A 57 -11.95 -34.90 12.48
CA ASP A 57 -11.67 -35.52 13.78
C ASP A 57 -10.92 -34.59 14.76
N GLY A 58 -10.71 -33.32 14.42
CA GLY A 58 -10.22 -32.30 15.37
C GLY A 58 -8.73 -31.97 15.29
N VAL A 59 -8.04 -32.33 14.20
CA VAL A 59 -6.66 -31.88 13.97
C VAL A 59 -6.63 -30.39 13.64
N VAL A 60 -5.85 -29.64 14.41
CA VAL A 60 -5.64 -28.19 14.27
C VAL A 60 -4.22 -27.91 13.80
N LEU A 61 -4.07 -27.16 12.71
CA LEU A 61 -2.82 -26.57 12.25
C LEU A 61 -2.68 -25.14 12.78
N THR A 62 -1.50 -24.82 13.31
CA THR A 62 -1.16 -23.47 13.80
C THR A 62 0.35 -23.23 13.65
N SER A 63 0.83 -22.11 14.16
CA SER A 63 2.24 -21.73 14.18
C SER A 63 2.92 -22.23 15.45
N SER A 64 4.23 -22.52 15.37
CA SER A 64 5.04 -22.83 16.56
C SER A 64 5.23 -21.62 17.49
N THR A 65 4.94 -20.40 17.03
CA THR A 65 4.90 -19.20 17.89
C THR A 65 3.64 -19.16 18.75
N VAL A 66 2.60 -19.90 18.37
CA VAL A 66 1.34 -20.07 19.13
C VAL A 66 1.41 -21.30 20.02
N LEU A 67 1.89 -22.43 19.47
CA LEU A 67 2.13 -23.67 20.20
C LEU A 67 3.62 -24.04 20.16
N PRO A 68 4.43 -23.48 21.09
CA PRO A 68 5.86 -23.78 21.14
C PRO A 68 6.13 -25.22 21.62
N PRO A 69 7.35 -25.75 21.41
CA PRO A 69 7.76 -27.03 21.98
C PRO A 69 7.53 -27.08 23.49
N GLY A 70 6.87 -28.14 23.96
CA GLY A 70 6.53 -28.31 25.37
C GLY A 70 5.33 -27.48 25.84
N ALA A 71 4.50 -26.96 24.93
CA ALA A 71 3.25 -26.31 25.28
C ALA A 71 2.35 -27.22 26.13
N THR A 72 1.82 -26.66 27.22
CA THR A 72 0.91 -27.33 28.16
C THR A 72 -0.33 -26.47 28.40
N GLU A 73 -1.35 -27.05 29.04
CA GLU A 73 -2.63 -26.36 29.32
C GLU A 73 -3.28 -25.75 28.06
N ILE A 74 -3.18 -26.47 26.93
CA ILE A 74 -3.68 -25.98 25.64
C ILE A 74 -5.22 -25.94 25.70
N ARG A 75 -5.77 -24.75 25.45
CA ARG A 75 -7.21 -24.50 25.33
C ARG A 75 -7.50 -23.90 23.97
N VAL A 76 -8.54 -24.43 23.34
CA VAL A 76 -9.00 -24.00 22.03
C VAL A 76 -10.42 -23.45 22.15
N THR A 77 -10.62 -22.21 21.70
CA THR A 77 -11.95 -21.61 21.57
C THR A 77 -12.49 -21.89 20.17
N LEU A 78 -13.57 -22.67 20.12
CA LEU A 78 -14.28 -23.05 18.91
C LEU A 78 -15.20 -21.92 18.41
N SER A 79 -15.69 -22.07 17.19
CA SER A 79 -16.54 -21.09 16.50
C SER A 79 -17.94 -20.90 17.12
N ASP A 80 -18.33 -21.82 18.00
CA ASP A 80 -19.56 -21.76 18.80
C ASP A 80 -19.34 -21.15 20.20
N GLY A 81 -18.11 -20.69 20.49
CA GLY A 81 -17.71 -20.08 21.76
C GLY A 81 -17.28 -21.08 22.84
N ARG A 82 -17.40 -22.40 22.62
CA ARG A 82 -16.92 -23.38 23.59
C ARG A 82 -15.40 -23.37 23.68
N MET A 83 -14.89 -23.50 24.89
CA MET A 83 -13.45 -23.64 25.14
C MET A 83 -13.15 -25.08 25.55
N VAL A 84 -12.43 -25.80 24.69
CA VAL A 84 -12.13 -27.23 24.84
C VAL A 84 -10.63 -27.45 25.07
N PRO A 85 -10.23 -28.48 25.84
CA PRO A 85 -8.83 -28.85 25.94
C PRO A 85 -8.33 -29.44 24.60
N ALA A 86 -7.04 -29.30 24.34
CA ALA A 86 -6.37 -29.96 23.22
C ALA A 86 -5.03 -30.59 23.65
N ALA A 87 -4.58 -31.58 22.89
CA ALA A 87 -3.27 -32.20 23.07
C ALA A 87 -2.30 -31.75 21.97
N LEU A 88 -1.04 -31.51 22.32
CA LEU A 88 0.00 -31.22 21.33
C LEU A 88 0.37 -32.51 20.58
N LEU A 89 0.32 -32.49 19.25
CA LEU A 89 0.70 -33.63 18.41
C LEU A 89 2.14 -33.53 17.93
N ALA A 90 2.52 -32.39 17.35
CA ALA A 90 3.83 -32.17 16.79
C ALA A 90 4.14 -30.67 16.70
N VAL A 91 5.42 -30.32 16.69
CA VAL A 91 5.91 -28.94 16.50
C VAL A 91 7.17 -28.99 15.64
N ASP A 92 7.24 -28.10 14.66
CA ASP A 92 8.43 -27.83 13.84
C ASP A 92 8.68 -26.31 13.85
N THR A 93 9.68 -25.88 14.63
CA THR A 93 10.03 -24.46 14.79
C THR A 93 10.73 -23.87 13.57
N GLU A 94 11.36 -24.70 12.74
CA GLU A 94 12.04 -24.24 11.53
C GLU A 94 11.01 -23.88 10.45
N LYS A 95 9.97 -24.71 10.32
CA LYS A 95 8.83 -24.45 9.42
C LYS A 95 7.76 -23.54 10.02
N GLU A 96 7.96 -23.09 11.27
CA GLU A 96 7.01 -22.28 12.03
C GLU A 96 5.60 -22.89 12.04
N CYS A 97 5.50 -24.17 12.38
CA CYS A 97 4.21 -24.87 12.41
C CYS A 97 4.08 -25.83 13.60
N ALA A 98 2.83 -26.05 14.02
CA ALA A 98 2.48 -26.98 15.08
C ALA A 98 1.11 -27.61 14.81
N LEU A 99 0.90 -28.79 15.38
CA LEU A 99 -0.35 -29.52 15.31
C LEU A 99 -0.88 -29.81 16.70
N ALA A 100 -2.19 -29.66 16.88
CA ALA A 100 -2.91 -30.05 18.08
C ALA A 100 -4.13 -30.91 17.74
N GLN A 101 -4.58 -31.68 18.73
CA GLN A 101 -5.74 -32.58 18.64
C GLN A 101 -6.83 -32.11 19.61
N ILE A 102 -8.05 -31.99 19.10
CA ILE A 102 -9.26 -31.74 19.89
C ILE A 102 -10.12 -33.00 19.88
N ASP A 103 -10.61 -33.42 21.04
CA ASP A 103 -11.50 -34.57 21.18
C ASP A 103 -12.94 -34.10 21.47
N ASP A 104 -13.63 -33.58 20.44
CA ASP A 104 -14.94 -32.93 20.57
C ASP A 104 -15.93 -33.30 19.45
N GLY A 105 -15.79 -34.52 18.91
CA GLY A 105 -16.63 -35.02 17.82
C GLY A 105 -16.25 -34.44 16.45
N PRO A 106 -17.09 -34.65 15.42
CA PRO A 106 -16.79 -34.13 14.08
C PRO A 106 -16.90 -32.60 14.05
N LEU A 107 -15.80 -31.94 13.72
CA LEU A 107 -15.70 -30.49 13.63
C LEU A 107 -15.70 -30.00 12.17
N PRO A 108 -16.21 -28.78 11.90
CA PRO A 108 -15.98 -28.11 10.62
C PRO A 108 -14.47 -27.94 10.38
N TYR A 109 -14.03 -28.18 9.15
CA TYR A 109 -12.62 -28.09 8.77
C TYR A 109 -12.43 -27.42 7.42
N LEU A 110 -11.20 -26.97 7.15
CA LEU A 110 -10.80 -26.41 5.86
C LEU A 110 -9.81 -27.33 5.13
N PRO A 111 -10.01 -27.58 3.82
CA PRO A 111 -9.07 -28.37 3.03
C PRO A 111 -7.79 -27.57 2.74
N LEU A 112 -6.69 -28.29 2.49
CA LEU A 112 -5.38 -27.69 2.22
C LEU A 112 -5.03 -27.74 0.74
N ARG A 113 -4.39 -26.68 0.22
CA ARG A 113 -3.77 -26.70 -1.11
C ARG A 113 -2.32 -27.16 -1.00
N LEU A 114 -2.07 -28.39 -1.43
CA LEU A 114 -0.77 -29.06 -1.23
C LEU A 114 0.04 -29.22 -2.53
N ASP A 115 -0.51 -28.76 -3.65
CA ASP A 115 0.02 -28.91 -5.00
C ASP A 115 0.61 -27.61 -5.58
N ASP A 116 0.11 -26.45 -5.16
CA ASP A 116 0.64 -25.15 -5.55
C ASP A 116 0.60 -24.10 -4.41
N ASP A 117 1.24 -22.96 -4.66
CA ASP A 117 1.44 -21.85 -3.72
C ASP A 117 0.52 -20.63 -4.06
N GLY A 118 -0.49 -20.83 -4.92
CA GLY A 118 -1.30 -19.75 -5.46
C GLY A 118 -0.59 -18.83 -6.45
N ARG A 119 -1.34 -17.85 -6.99
CA ARG A 119 -0.85 -16.88 -7.97
C ARG A 119 -0.93 -15.45 -7.44
N VAL A 120 0.15 -14.69 -7.63
CA VAL A 120 0.19 -13.26 -7.32
C VAL A 120 -0.93 -12.55 -8.08
N GLY A 121 -1.69 -11.70 -7.40
CA GLY A 121 -2.88 -11.04 -7.98
C GLY A 121 -4.20 -11.77 -7.73
N GLN A 122 -4.20 -12.95 -7.11
CA GLN A 122 -5.44 -13.63 -6.71
C GLN A 122 -6.04 -13.06 -5.42
N ILE A 123 -7.35 -13.12 -5.28
CA ILE A 123 -8.04 -12.72 -4.04
C ILE A 123 -7.76 -13.74 -2.94
N VAL A 124 -7.46 -13.25 -1.74
CA VAL A 124 -7.24 -14.08 -0.55
C VAL A 124 -7.98 -13.53 0.67
N LEU A 125 -8.23 -14.41 1.64
CA LEU A 125 -8.76 -14.08 2.96
C LEU A 125 -7.74 -14.45 4.05
N SER A 126 -7.51 -13.55 5.00
CA SER A 126 -6.79 -13.85 6.24
C SER A 126 -7.79 -14.14 7.36
N LEU A 127 -7.56 -15.18 8.17
CA LEU A 127 -8.35 -15.44 9.36
C LEU A 127 -7.45 -15.47 10.58
N GLY A 128 -7.80 -14.66 11.57
CA GLY A 128 -6.97 -14.46 12.75
C GLY A 128 -7.77 -14.13 14.00
N ASN A 129 -7.39 -14.69 15.14
CA ASN A 129 -7.82 -14.33 16.48
C ASN A 129 -7.14 -13.02 16.93
N ALA A 130 -7.32 -11.97 16.11
CA ALA A 130 -6.71 -10.66 16.32
C ALA A 130 -7.06 -10.14 17.72
N TYR A 131 -6.04 -9.87 18.54
CA TYR A 131 -6.20 -9.39 19.92
C TYR A 131 -7.13 -10.24 20.80
N GLY A 132 -7.31 -11.54 20.48
CA GLY A 132 -8.11 -12.46 21.29
C GLY A 132 -9.62 -12.38 21.09
N VAL A 133 -10.12 -11.79 19.99
CA VAL A 133 -11.56 -11.64 19.69
C VAL A 133 -12.37 -12.93 19.77
N ALA A 134 -11.75 -14.08 19.47
CA ALA A 134 -12.43 -15.38 19.54
C ALA A 134 -12.91 -15.69 20.96
N GLY A 135 -12.21 -15.24 22.00
CA GLY A 135 -12.62 -15.45 23.39
C GLY A 135 -13.89 -14.69 23.80
N GLY A 136 -14.23 -13.62 23.08
CA GLY A 136 -15.45 -12.82 23.33
C GLY A 136 -16.58 -13.17 22.38
N GLU A 137 -16.31 -13.23 21.07
CA GLU A 137 -17.34 -13.42 20.04
C GLU A 137 -17.55 -14.88 19.64
N GLY A 138 -16.67 -15.78 20.10
CA GLY A 138 -16.60 -17.15 19.57
C GLY A 138 -16.19 -17.19 18.11
N ARG A 139 -15.65 -16.10 17.53
CA ARG A 139 -15.27 -16.03 16.10
C ARG A 139 -13.95 -15.29 15.92
N VAL A 140 -13.19 -15.69 14.91
CA VAL A 140 -11.96 -15.00 14.50
C VAL A 140 -12.26 -13.82 13.58
N SER A 141 -11.37 -12.83 13.55
CA SER A 141 -11.41 -11.76 12.56
C SER A 141 -11.12 -12.29 11.15
N VAL A 142 -11.69 -11.63 10.13
CA VAL A 142 -11.45 -11.94 8.72
C VAL A 142 -10.99 -10.68 8.00
N GLY A 143 -9.85 -10.76 7.29
CA GLY A 143 -9.37 -9.75 6.37
C GLY A 143 -9.50 -10.22 4.92
N ALA A 144 -9.74 -9.31 3.99
CA ALA A 144 -9.71 -9.60 2.56
C ALA A 144 -8.59 -8.78 1.90
N GLY A 145 -7.96 -9.38 0.89
CA GLY A 145 -6.89 -8.75 0.13
C GLY A 145 -6.49 -9.60 -1.07
N ILE A 146 -5.25 -9.44 -1.48
CA ILE A 146 -4.63 -10.07 -2.64
C ILE A 146 -3.37 -10.78 -2.19
N LEU A 147 -3.08 -11.94 -2.79
CA LEU A 147 -1.74 -12.51 -2.72
C LEU A 147 -0.77 -11.56 -3.44
N SER A 148 -0.07 -10.74 -2.67
CA SER A 148 0.63 -9.55 -3.15
C SER A 148 2.04 -9.83 -3.66
N GLY A 149 2.65 -10.93 -3.23
CA GLY A 149 4.00 -11.29 -3.63
C GLY A 149 4.40 -12.68 -3.15
N ARG A 150 5.48 -13.18 -3.74
CA ARG A 150 6.14 -14.44 -3.32
C ARG A 150 7.64 -14.19 -3.33
N TYR A 151 8.30 -14.44 -2.21
CA TYR A 151 9.73 -14.20 -2.04
C TYR A 151 10.26 -15.00 -0.85
N VAL A 152 11.56 -14.89 -0.58
CA VAL A 152 12.22 -15.55 0.54
C VAL A 152 12.54 -14.53 1.63
N LEU A 153 12.14 -14.83 2.87
CA LEU A 153 12.58 -14.08 4.05
C LEU A 153 13.95 -14.61 4.51
N GLY A 154 14.95 -13.73 4.54
CA GLY A 154 16.31 -14.06 5.01
C GLY A 154 16.54 -13.82 6.51
N GLU A 155 15.65 -13.05 7.15
CA GLU A 155 15.79 -12.61 8.54
C GLU A 155 14.54 -12.92 9.34
N THR A 156 14.72 -13.19 10.63
CA THR A 156 13.66 -13.35 11.63
C THR A 156 13.41 -12.02 12.33
N ARG A 157 12.17 -11.76 12.75
CA ARG A 157 11.80 -10.53 13.45
C ARG A 157 10.89 -10.80 14.64
N GLY A 158 11.18 -10.13 15.75
CA GLY A 158 10.38 -10.24 16.96
C GLY A 158 10.34 -11.67 17.48
N GLU A 159 9.12 -12.22 17.57
CA GLU A 159 8.86 -13.58 18.06
C GLU A 159 8.76 -14.62 16.94
N ALA A 160 8.72 -14.21 15.67
CA ALA A 160 8.65 -15.10 14.53
C ALA A 160 10.03 -15.72 14.21
N THR A 161 10.04 -17.02 13.96
CA THR A 161 11.25 -17.83 13.76
C THR A 161 11.44 -18.26 12.30
N TYR A 162 10.43 -18.07 11.46
CA TYR A 162 10.46 -18.52 10.08
C TYR A 162 11.45 -17.72 9.21
N LYS A 163 12.25 -18.46 8.45
CA LYS A 163 13.01 -18.00 7.29
C LYS A 163 12.74 -18.96 6.15
N GLY A 164 12.57 -18.43 4.94
CA GLY A 164 12.25 -19.26 3.79
C GLY A 164 11.21 -18.63 2.87
N PRO A 165 10.68 -19.42 1.91
CA PRO A 165 9.66 -18.96 0.98
C PRO A 165 8.38 -18.56 1.70
N VAL A 166 7.85 -17.39 1.38
CA VAL A 166 6.58 -16.89 1.92
C VAL A 166 5.61 -16.47 0.83
N LEU A 167 4.34 -16.54 1.19
CA LEU A 167 3.23 -15.87 0.51
C LEU A 167 3.01 -14.52 1.19
N GLU A 168 3.17 -13.41 0.48
CA GLU A 168 2.85 -12.07 0.99
C GLU A 168 1.40 -11.72 0.65
N THR A 169 0.69 -11.03 1.55
CA THR A 169 -0.66 -10.53 1.32
C THR A 169 -0.81 -9.09 1.80
N ASP A 170 -1.63 -8.30 1.10
CA ASP A 170 -2.11 -7.01 1.59
C ASP A 170 -3.40 -7.11 2.42
N ALA A 171 -3.95 -8.32 2.58
CA ALA A 171 -4.99 -8.56 3.56
C ALA A 171 -4.47 -8.21 4.97
N PRO A 172 -5.23 -7.48 5.81
CA PRO A 172 -4.75 -7.10 7.12
C PRO A 172 -4.40 -8.29 8.01
N LEU A 173 -3.26 -8.18 8.71
CA LEU A 173 -2.87 -9.08 9.80
C LEU A 173 -2.61 -8.26 11.07
N ASN A 174 -3.04 -8.80 12.21
CA ASN A 174 -2.88 -8.17 13.52
C ASN A 174 -2.26 -9.15 14.53
N PRO A 175 -1.67 -8.68 15.64
CA PRO A 175 -1.25 -9.54 16.75
C PRO A 175 -2.34 -10.55 17.14
N GLY A 176 -1.97 -11.82 17.27
CA GLY A 176 -2.89 -12.94 17.49
C GLY A 176 -3.36 -13.65 16.22
N SER A 177 -3.10 -13.11 15.03
CA SER A 177 -3.42 -13.77 13.74
C SER A 177 -2.44 -14.88 13.38
N ASP A 178 -1.28 -14.93 14.04
CA ASP A 178 -0.25 -15.96 13.83
C ASP A 178 -0.86 -17.38 13.96
N GLY A 179 -0.41 -18.29 13.09
CA GLY A 179 -0.97 -19.64 12.99
C GLY A 179 -2.34 -19.74 12.31
N GLY A 180 -2.94 -18.62 11.93
CA GLY A 180 -4.22 -18.56 11.21
C GLY A 180 -4.10 -18.99 9.75
N ALA A 181 -5.24 -19.09 9.06
CA ALA A 181 -5.27 -19.47 7.65
C ALA A 181 -5.18 -18.25 6.73
N LEU A 182 -4.33 -18.36 5.71
CA LEU A 182 -4.48 -17.64 4.45
C LEU A 182 -5.26 -18.53 3.48
N LEU A 183 -6.44 -18.10 3.05
CA LEU A 183 -7.29 -18.82 2.13
C LEU A 183 -7.39 -18.17 0.77
N ASP A 184 -7.50 -18.99 -0.27
CA ASP A 184 -7.96 -18.53 -1.57
C ASP A 184 -9.50 -18.62 -1.70
N THR A 185 -10.03 -18.07 -2.80
CA THR A 185 -11.49 -18.02 -3.02
C THR A 185 -12.15 -19.36 -3.35
N SER A 186 -11.40 -20.46 -3.50
CA SER A 186 -12.00 -21.80 -3.58
C SER A 186 -12.31 -22.37 -2.19
N GLY A 187 -11.79 -21.73 -1.13
CA GLY A 187 -11.89 -22.19 0.25
C GLY A 187 -10.78 -23.13 0.69
N ALA A 188 -9.68 -23.18 -0.05
CA ALA A 188 -8.48 -23.89 0.36
C ALA A 188 -7.58 -23.00 1.21
N VAL A 189 -6.97 -23.57 2.25
CA VAL A 189 -5.83 -22.95 2.94
C VAL A 189 -4.62 -23.08 2.03
N ILE A 190 -3.98 -21.95 1.70
CA ILE A 190 -2.74 -21.89 0.92
C ILE A 190 -1.52 -21.59 1.78
N GLY A 191 -1.71 -21.05 2.99
CA GLY A 191 -0.63 -20.79 3.92
C GLY A 191 -1.07 -20.60 5.36
N VAL A 192 -0.10 -20.72 6.28
CA VAL A 192 -0.24 -20.44 7.71
C VAL A 192 0.31 -19.03 7.97
N LEU A 193 -0.53 -18.13 8.47
CA LEU A 193 -0.15 -16.73 8.71
C LEU A 193 1.02 -16.66 9.69
N SER A 194 2.01 -15.83 9.36
CA SER A 194 3.21 -15.56 10.16
C SER A 194 3.26 -14.07 10.50
N LEU A 195 3.79 -13.75 11.68
CA LEU A 195 4.09 -12.37 12.08
C LEU A 195 5.44 -11.86 11.53
N ASN A 196 6.22 -12.70 10.81
CA ASN A 196 7.41 -12.22 10.11
C ASN A 196 7.03 -11.45 8.84
N TYR A 197 7.88 -10.50 8.42
CA TYR A 197 7.64 -9.69 7.22
C TYR A 197 8.94 -9.07 6.68
N SER A 198 8.90 -8.64 5.41
CA SER A 198 9.98 -7.84 4.82
C SER A 198 9.81 -6.36 5.17
N PRO A 199 10.82 -5.67 5.72
CA PRO A 199 10.75 -4.24 6.04
C PRO A 199 10.52 -3.34 4.83
N LEU A 200 10.99 -3.77 3.66
CA LEU A 200 10.78 -3.06 2.39
C LEU A 200 9.30 -3.01 2.00
N ARG A 201 8.51 -3.95 2.54
CA ARG A 201 7.12 -4.19 2.17
C ARG A 201 6.15 -3.85 3.28
N PHE A 202 6.48 -4.23 4.51
CA PHE A 202 5.66 -4.02 5.70
C PHE A 202 4.24 -4.60 5.57
N LEU A 203 4.13 -5.76 4.91
CA LEU A 203 2.89 -6.49 4.66
C LEU A 203 2.89 -7.85 5.35
N GLY A 204 1.70 -8.42 5.52
CA GLY A 204 1.55 -9.73 6.16
C GLY A 204 2.10 -10.85 5.29
N THR A 205 2.57 -11.92 5.95
CA THR A 205 3.08 -13.09 5.26
C THR A 205 2.45 -14.37 5.78
N ALA A 206 2.57 -15.44 4.98
CA ALA A 206 2.18 -16.78 5.36
C ALA A 206 3.21 -17.80 4.87
N VAL A 207 3.47 -18.82 5.68
CA VAL A 207 4.23 -20.00 5.29
C VAL A 207 3.38 -20.83 4.33
N PRO A 208 3.82 -21.13 3.10
CA PRO A 208 3.03 -21.92 2.16
C PRO A 208 2.73 -23.32 2.72
N VAL A 209 1.45 -23.71 2.76
CA VAL A 209 1.04 -24.98 3.39
C VAL A 209 1.55 -26.21 2.65
N ARG A 210 1.84 -26.07 1.34
CA ARG A 210 2.57 -27.06 0.53
C ARG A 210 3.87 -27.53 1.19
N LEU A 211 4.61 -26.61 1.82
CA LEU A 211 5.87 -26.92 2.49
C LEU A 211 5.68 -27.70 3.80
N LEU A 212 4.45 -27.73 4.32
CA LEU A 212 4.09 -28.38 5.57
C LEU A 212 3.51 -29.79 5.34
N LYS A 213 3.33 -30.22 4.08
CA LYS A 213 2.70 -31.49 3.73
C LYS A 213 3.29 -32.68 4.47
N GLU A 214 4.60 -32.88 4.36
CA GLU A 214 5.29 -34.03 4.95
C GLU A 214 5.18 -34.03 6.49
N PHE A 215 5.29 -32.85 7.11
CA PHE A 215 5.12 -32.69 8.55
C PHE A 215 3.70 -33.07 9.00
N ILE A 216 2.69 -32.58 8.28
CA ILE A 216 1.28 -32.86 8.57
C ILE A 216 0.98 -34.35 8.40
N GLU A 217 1.38 -34.95 7.28
CA GLU A 217 1.11 -36.35 6.99
C GLU A 217 1.85 -37.30 7.96
N ALA A 218 3.06 -36.96 8.40
CA ALA A 218 3.80 -37.76 9.37
C ALA A 218 3.17 -37.75 10.76
N ALA A 219 2.63 -36.61 11.20
CA ALA A 219 2.10 -36.45 12.56
C ALA A 219 0.60 -36.78 12.68
N ALA A 220 -0.18 -36.42 11.66
CA ALA A 220 -1.64 -36.58 11.68
C ALA A 220 -2.14 -37.64 10.69
N GLY A 221 -1.37 -38.03 9.66
CA GLY A 221 -1.84 -38.84 8.55
C GLY A 221 -2.47 -38.00 7.43
N ALA A 222 -3.20 -38.65 6.52
CA ALA A 222 -3.78 -37.97 5.36
C ALA A 222 -4.77 -36.86 5.76
N VAL A 223 -4.74 -35.75 5.02
CA VAL A 223 -5.61 -34.59 5.21
C VAL A 223 -6.37 -34.26 3.93
N PRO A 224 -7.60 -33.72 4.02
CA PRO A 224 -8.37 -33.35 2.85
C PRO A 224 -7.65 -32.31 1.98
N ALA A 225 -7.34 -32.70 0.75
CA ALA A 225 -6.79 -31.81 -0.26
C ALA A 225 -7.91 -31.03 -0.96
N ALA A 226 -7.68 -29.74 -1.21
CA ALA A 226 -8.59 -28.90 -1.94
C ALA A 226 -8.50 -29.13 -3.46
N SER A 227 -9.55 -28.76 -4.18
CA SER A 227 -9.56 -28.70 -5.65
C SER A 227 -10.28 -27.43 -6.11
N GLY A 228 -10.02 -27.02 -7.35
CA GLY A 228 -10.61 -25.81 -7.93
C GLY A 228 -9.64 -24.63 -7.96
N ALA A 229 -10.05 -23.59 -8.69
CA ALA A 229 -9.22 -22.42 -8.99
C ALA A 229 -9.61 -21.20 -8.15
N ALA A 230 -8.61 -20.46 -7.68
CA ALA A 230 -8.79 -19.13 -7.11
C ALA A 230 -9.22 -18.12 -8.18
N ARG A 231 -9.97 -17.10 -7.75
CA ARG A 231 -10.40 -15.95 -8.57
C ARG A 231 -9.35 -14.86 -8.51
N ASP A 232 -9.05 -14.28 -9.67
CA ASP A 232 -8.06 -13.22 -9.77
C ASP A 232 -8.66 -11.83 -9.48
N ALA A 233 -7.98 -11.04 -8.63
CA ALA A 233 -8.32 -9.64 -8.38
C ALA A 233 -7.90 -8.77 -9.57
N ILE A 234 -6.81 -9.11 -10.23
CA ILE A 234 -6.34 -8.49 -11.48
C ILE A 234 -6.07 -9.59 -12.50
N PRO A 235 -6.49 -9.46 -13.77
CA PRO A 235 -6.24 -10.50 -14.77
C PRO A 235 -4.75 -10.80 -14.92
N GLN A 236 -4.37 -12.08 -14.95
CA GLN A 236 -2.97 -12.48 -15.04
C GLN A 236 -2.26 -11.89 -16.28
N GLN A 237 -2.95 -11.79 -17.41
CA GLN A 237 -2.42 -11.19 -18.62
C GLN A 237 -1.97 -9.72 -18.41
N VAL A 238 -2.65 -8.98 -17.54
CA VAL A 238 -2.26 -7.60 -17.20
C VAL A 238 -0.95 -7.62 -16.42
N LEU A 239 -0.81 -8.50 -15.42
CA LEU A 239 0.44 -8.64 -14.66
C LEU A 239 1.60 -9.08 -15.57
N ASP A 240 1.37 -10.04 -16.46
CA ASP A 240 2.39 -10.54 -17.38
C ASP A 240 2.87 -9.43 -18.35
N ALA A 241 1.93 -8.62 -18.85
CA ALA A 241 2.25 -7.46 -19.68
C ALA A 241 3.07 -6.42 -18.89
N TRP A 242 2.65 -6.09 -17.66
CA TRP A 242 3.34 -5.08 -16.86
C TRP A 242 4.67 -5.58 -16.28
N ALA A 243 4.88 -6.88 -16.11
CA ALA A 243 6.10 -7.44 -15.56
C ALA A 243 7.37 -6.99 -16.31
N ARG A 244 7.29 -6.76 -17.62
CA ARG A 244 8.42 -6.29 -18.45
C ARG A 244 8.58 -4.77 -18.48
N ARG A 245 7.56 -4.03 -18.07
CA ARG A 245 7.53 -2.55 -18.02
C ARG A 245 7.92 -2.01 -16.65
N ILE A 246 7.80 -2.83 -15.61
CA ILE A 246 8.23 -2.53 -14.25
C ILE A 246 9.63 -3.08 -14.02
N THR A 247 10.54 -2.22 -13.60
CA THR A 247 11.93 -2.56 -13.28
C THR A 247 12.19 -2.49 -11.79
N ALA A 248 13.05 -3.39 -11.29
CA ALA A 248 13.66 -3.24 -9.98
C ALA A 248 14.80 -2.22 -10.09
N ILE A 249 15.00 -1.39 -9.06
CA ILE A 249 16.06 -0.39 -8.99
C ILE A 249 16.83 -0.58 -7.69
N GLU A 250 18.15 -0.63 -7.78
CA GLU A 250 19.06 -0.52 -6.64
C GLU A 250 19.68 0.88 -6.60
N VAL A 251 19.68 1.48 -5.42
CA VAL A 251 20.24 2.82 -5.20
C VAL A 251 21.19 2.77 -4.02
N GLU A 252 22.48 2.93 -4.29
CA GLU A 252 23.53 3.03 -3.28
C GLU A 252 23.71 4.50 -2.86
N ARG A 253 23.96 4.72 -1.56
CA ARG A 253 24.02 6.06 -0.95
C ARG A 253 25.04 6.11 0.17
N THR A 254 25.65 7.28 0.38
CA THR A 254 26.50 7.56 1.55
C THR A 254 25.72 8.04 2.77
N GLY A 255 24.47 8.47 2.58
CA GLY A 255 23.52 8.81 3.63
C GLY A 255 22.09 8.83 3.10
N ASP A 256 21.15 8.41 3.93
CA ASP A 256 19.73 8.54 3.59
C ASP A 256 19.30 10.02 3.67
N ALA A 257 18.33 10.39 2.83
CA ALA A 257 17.64 11.66 3.00
C ALA A 257 17.04 11.71 4.41
N VAL A 258 17.34 12.77 5.15
CA VAL A 258 16.68 13.03 6.43
C VAL A 258 15.21 13.32 6.12
N MET A 259 14.35 12.34 6.39
CA MET A 259 12.91 12.52 6.19
C MET A 259 12.43 13.62 7.13
N ARG A 260 11.81 14.65 6.55
CA ARG A 260 11.31 15.79 7.31
C ARG A 260 10.28 15.29 8.31
N ARG A 261 10.46 15.63 9.58
CA ARG A 261 9.46 15.31 10.62
C ARG A 261 8.24 16.17 10.36
N GLY A 262 7.21 15.59 9.76
CA GLY A 262 5.90 16.22 9.64
C GLY A 262 5.38 16.63 11.01
N GLY A 263 5.01 17.90 11.11
CA GLY A 263 4.47 18.51 12.31
C GLY A 263 2.95 18.62 12.23
N PHE A 264 2.20 17.52 12.39
CA PHE A 264 0.74 17.66 12.51
C PHE A 264 0.03 16.60 13.37
N LEU A 265 0.66 16.11 14.43
CA LEU A 265 -0.09 15.59 15.59
C LEU A 265 -0.13 16.65 16.70
N PRO A 266 -1.14 17.55 16.74
CA PRO A 266 -1.35 18.42 17.90
C PRO A 266 -1.95 17.72 19.14
N GLN A 267 -2.19 16.40 19.14
CA GLN A 267 -2.97 15.75 20.22
C GLN A 267 -2.57 14.28 20.56
N GLY A 268 -1.41 13.78 20.12
CA GLY A 268 -0.97 12.42 20.46
C GLY A 268 0.02 12.41 21.64
N PRO A 269 -0.09 11.49 22.63
CA PRO A 269 0.89 11.39 23.70
C PRO A 269 2.30 11.17 23.12
N ASP A 270 3.30 11.83 23.70
CA ASP A 270 4.72 11.81 23.27
C ASP A 270 5.32 10.40 23.08
N VAL A 271 4.68 9.37 23.66
CA VAL A 271 5.03 7.95 23.52
C VAL A 271 4.87 7.45 22.07
N LEU A 272 3.87 7.94 21.32
CA LEU A 272 3.69 7.58 19.90
C LEU A 272 4.74 8.27 19.02
N ARG A 273 5.17 9.49 19.38
CA ARG A 273 6.24 10.25 18.71
C ARG A 273 7.62 9.60 18.82
N ARG A 274 7.93 8.96 19.96
CA ARG A 274 9.26 8.38 20.23
C ARG A 274 9.50 7.02 19.54
N ARG A 275 8.47 6.33 19.04
CA ARG A 275 8.57 4.98 18.46
C ARG A 275 8.77 4.93 16.94
N GLN A 276 8.73 6.05 16.22
CA GLN A 276 8.69 6.04 14.75
C GLN A 276 9.97 6.35 13.94
N PRO A 277 11.19 6.60 14.49
CA PRO A 277 12.32 6.98 13.64
C PRO A 277 12.73 5.89 12.63
N GLU A 278 12.53 4.61 12.96
CA GLU A 278 12.86 3.48 12.08
C GLU A 278 11.85 3.29 10.93
N ALA A 279 10.61 3.77 11.08
CA ALA A 279 9.57 3.65 10.04
C ALA A 279 9.83 4.58 8.84
N PHE A 280 10.70 5.58 9.01
CA PHE A 280 10.98 6.60 7.99
C PHE A 280 12.34 6.40 7.28
N ALA A 281 13.21 5.54 7.82
CA ALA A 281 14.45 5.17 7.14
C ALA A 281 14.16 4.05 6.14
N ARG A 282 14.49 4.26 4.87
CA ARG A 282 14.29 3.24 3.84
C ARG A 282 15.18 2.04 4.14
N PRO A 283 14.63 0.81 4.30
CA PRO A 283 15.46 -0.38 4.42
C PRO A 283 16.32 -0.58 3.18
N LYS A 284 17.44 -1.28 3.33
CA LYS A 284 18.25 -1.68 2.17
C LYS A 284 17.49 -2.67 1.30
N GLY A 285 17.58 -2.50 -0.01
CA GLY A 285 17.04 -3.42 -1.01
C GLY A 285 16.57 -2.68 -2.26
N CYS A 286 15.95 -3.43 -3.17
CA CYS A 286 15.44 -2.86 -4.41
C CYS A 286 14.08 -2.18 -4.21
N VAL A 287 13.87 -1.15 -5.03
CA VAL A 287 12.63 -0.36 -5.19
C VAL A 287 12.16 -0.47 -6.64
N SER A 288 11.09 0.25 -7.02
CA SER A 288 10.48 0.11 -8.35
C SER A 288 10.67 1.32 -9.25
N GLY A 289 10.63 1.06 -10.56
CA GLY A 289 10.50 2.05 -11.61
C GLY A 289 9.61 1.57 -12.74
N VAL A 290 9.12 2.51 -13.55
CA VAL A 290 8.37 2.28 -14.78
C VAL A 290 9.24 2.67 -15.97
N CYS A 291 9.51 1.73 -16.86
CA CYS A 291 10.21 2.02 -18.11
C CYS A 291 9.28 2.72 -19.10
N ILE A 292 9.71 3.82 -19.71
CA ILE A 292 8.87 4.69 -20.55
C ILE A 292 9.36 4.86 -21.99
N ASP A 293 10.53 4.33 -22.33
CA ASP A 293 11.04 4.24 -23.71
C ASP A 293 11.91 2.98 -23.89
N ARG A 294 12.30 2.65 -25.13
CA ARG A 294 13.11 1.44 -25.39
C ARG A 294 14.60 1.66 -25.15
N GLU A 295 14.98 2.91 -24.95
CA GLU A 295 16.33 3.38 -24.68
C GLU A 295 16.62 3.46 -23.17
N GLY A 296 15.74 2.91 -22.32
CA GLY A 296 15.96 2.79 -20.88
C GLY A 296 15.70 4.07 -20.08
N ALA A 297 14.75 4.91 -20.51
CA ALA A 297 14.20 5.95 -19.65
C ALA A 297 13.29 5.31 -18.62
N ILE A 298 13.54 5.59 -17.34
CA ILE A 298 12.81 4.98 -16.24
C ILE A 298 12.29 6.10 -15.34
N LEU A 299 10.97 6.14 -15.15
CA LEU A 299 10.36 6.95 -14.10
C LEU A 299 10.40 6.19 -12.78
N THR A 300 10.71 6.89 -11.70
CA THR A 300 10.59 6.38 -10.34
C THR A 300 10.17 7.51 -9.42
N SER A 301 9.91 7.19 -8.16
CA SER A 301 9.61 8.18 -7.13
C SER A 301 10.88 8.97 -6.78
N TRP A 302 10.79 10.28 -6.57
CA TRP A 302 11.94 11.09 -6.13
C TRP A 302 12.52 10.54 -4.82
N TYR A 303 11.65 10.06 -3.92
CA TYR A 303 12.06 9.37 -2.70
C TYR A 303 13.14 8.30 -2.95
N ASN A 304 13.02 7.57 -4.06
CA ASN A 304 13.95 6.49 -4.40
C ASN A 304 15.35 6.97 -4.74
N VAL A 305 15.54 8.25 -5.08
CA VAL A 305 16.83 8.89 -5.39
C VAL A 305 17.19 10.08 -4.49
N ALA A 306 16.34 10.42 -3.51
CA ALA A 306 16.59 11.50 -2.55
C ALA A 306 17.85 11.30 -1.69
N GLY A 307 18.68 12.32 -1.50
CA GLY A 307 19.90 12.27 -0.71
C GLY A 307 21.15 12.09 -1.59
N THR A 308 22.27 11.69 -0.99
CA THR A 308 23.56 11.59 -1.72
C THR A 308 23.71 10.21 -2.35
N VAL A 309 23.23 10.08 -3.59
CA VAL A 309 23.33 8.84 -4.37
C VAL A 309 24.72 8.67 -4.97
N THR A 310 25.30 7.49 -4.82
CA THR A 310 26.61 7.14 -5.38
C THR A 310 26.51 6.25 -6.61
N ARG A 311 25.47 5.43 -6.69
CA ARG A 311 25.24 4.51 -7.80
C ARG A 311 23.77 4.17 -7.94
N ILE A 312 23.30 4.03 -9.18
CA ILE A 312 21.96 3.56 -9.50
C ILE A 312 22.09 2.44 -10.52
N ARG A 313 21.39 1.33 -10.29
CA ARG A 313 21.24 0.25 -11.27
C ARG A 313 19.80 -0.15 -11.40
N ALA A 314 19.38 -0.53 -12.59
CA ALA A 314 18.04 -1.04 -12.87
C ALA A 314 18.12 -2.42 -13.52
N ARG A 315 17.11 -3.25 -13.30
CA ARG A 315 17.03 -4.59 -13.88
C ARG A 315 16.20 -4.56 -15.15
N ASP A 316 16.83 -4.87 -16.28
CA ASP A 316 16.18 -4.86 -17.58
C ASP A 316 15.16 -6.01 -17.77
N ALA A 317 14.47 -6.04 -18.90
CA ALA A 317 13.40 -7.01 -19.18
C ALA A 317 13.90 -8.46 -19.32
N GLU A 318 15.20 -8.67 -19.54
CA GLU A 318 15.86 -9.98 -19.58
C GLU A 318 16.44 -10.37 -18.21
N GLY A 319 16.41 -9.44 -17.26
CA GLY A 319 16.82 -9.64 -15.89
C GLY A 319 18.27 -9.25 -15.61
N ALA A 320 18.97 -8.58 -16.52
CA ALA A 320 20.32 -8.08 -16.32
C ALA A 320 20.31 -6.75 -15.54
N TRP A 321 21.30 -6.54 -14.67
CA TRP A 321 21.50 -5.25 -14.01
C TRP A 321 22.29 -4.30 -14.91
N VAL A 322 21.75 -3.10 -15.11
CA VAL A 322 22.29 -2.06 -15.99
C VAL A 322 22.53 -0.79 -15.17
N GLU A 323 23.68 -0.15 -15.33
CA GLU A 323 23.95 1.15 -14.71
C GLU A 323 23.00 2.22 -15.21
N CYS A 324 22.63 3.14 -14.33
CA CYS A 324 21.72 4.23 -14.64
C CYS A 324 22.27 5.56 -14.13
N ALA A 325 22.13 6.60 -14.94
CA ALA A 325 22.31 7.97 -14.52
C ALA A 325 20.98 8.57 -14.04
N LEU A 326 21.03 9.38 -12.97
CA LEU A 326 19.92 10.27 -12.62
C LEU A 326 19.95 11.46 -13.60
N VAL A 327 18.90 11.61 -14.40
CA VAL A 327 18.80 12.71 -15.38
C VAL A 327 18.31 13.98 -14.69
N ALA A 328 17.16 13.88 -14.03
CA ALA A 328 16.54 14.98 -13.30
C ALA A 328 15.49 14.44 -12.30
N SER A 329 15.06 15.27 -11.36
CA SER A 329 14.06 14.89 -10.37
C SER A 329 13.25 16.08 -9.84
N GLY A 330 12.18 15.79 -9.10
CA GLY A 330 11.31 16.77 -8.47
C GLY A 330 10.80 16.28 -7.12
N GLU A 331 11.22 16.94 -6.04
CA GLU A 331 10.78 16.63 -4.67
C GLU A 331 9.27 16.82 -4.50
N VAL A 332 8.72 17.94 -4.97
CA VAL A 332 7.30 18.28 -4.77
C VAL A 332 6.36 17.37 -5.56
N ASP A 333 6.78 16.91 -6.74
CA ASP A 333 6.02 16.02 -7.60
C ASP A 333 6.27 14.53 -7.28
N ASP A 334 7.19 14.25 -6.37
CA ASP A 334 7.72 12.93 -6.05
C ASP A 334 8.06 12.07 -7.28
N ILE A 335 8.79 12.64 -8.24
CA ILE A 335 9.17 11.96 -9.48
C ILE A 335 10.65 12.16 -9.80
N ALA A 336 11.27 11.13 -10.36
CA ALA A 336 12.63 11.18 -10.89
C ALA A 336 12.70 10.43 -12.23
N LEU A 337 13.54 10.95 -13.12
CA LEU A 337 13.86 10.34 -14.40
C LEU A 337 15.29 9.79 -14.36
N LEU A 338 15.41 8.51 -14.66
CA LEU A 338 16.68 7.82 -14.84
C LEU A 338 16.91 7.49 -16.32
N ARG A 339 18.17 7.33 -16.70
CA ARG A 339 18.59 6.81 -18.01
C ARG A 339 19.52 5.64 -17.82
N ALA A 340 19.14 4.47 -18.34
CA ALA A 340 20.01 3.29 -18.36
C ALA A 340 21.10 3.40 -19.45
N GLU A 341 22.26 2.82 -19.18
CA GLU A 341 23.40 2.75 -20.09
C GLU A 341 23.35 1.48 -20.97
N GLY A 342 22.28 1.34 -21.76
CA GLY A 342 22.00 0.15 -22.58
C GLY A 342 20.96 -0.77 -21.95
N GLY A 343 20.99 -2.07 -22.26
CA GLY A 343 20.01 -3.07 -21.77
C GLY A 343 18.78 -3.27 -22.67
N VAL A 344 17.91 -4.20 -22.29
CA VAL A 344 16.69 -4.55 -23.04
C VAL A 344 15.45 -4.05 -22.32
N TRP A 345 14.74 -3.12 -22.93
CA TRP A 345 13.63 -2.39 -22.28
C TRP A 345 12.31 -2.51 -23.03
N GLU A 346 11.22 -2.62 -22.28
CA GLU A 346 9.85 -2.52 -22.79
C GLU A 346 9.16 -1.29 -22.18
N ALA A 347 8.72 -0.37 -23.04
CA ALA A 347 8.09 0.86 -22.63
C ALA A 347 6.63 0.66 -22.22
N ALA A 348 6.24 1.29 -21.12
CA ALA A 348 4.85 1.59 -20.81
C ALA A 348 4.33 2.70 -21.74
N ASP A 349 3.13 2.52 -22.28
CA ASP A 349 2.46 3.58 -23.03
C ASP A 349 1.75 4.51 -22.04
N LEU A 350 2.35 5.68 -21.78
CA LEU A 350 1.77 6.68 -20.89
C LEU A 350 0.53 7.36 -21.49
N ALA A 351 0.29 7.20 -22.80
CA ALA A 351 -0.93 7.71 -23.44
C ALA A 351 -2.14 6.81 -23.15
N ASP A 352 -1.93 5.52 -22.88
CA ASP A 352 -2.97 4.58 -22.47
C ASP A 352 -3.33 4.77 -21.00
N ARG A 353 -3.98 5.91 -20.73
CA ARG A 353 -4.37 6.32 -19.38
C ARG A 353 -5.76 5.82 -18.99
N GLY A 354 -5.86 5.26 -17.79
CA GLY A 354 -7.15 4.89 -17.20
C GLY A 354 -7.89 6.12 -16.64
N ALA A 355 -9.20 6.00 -16.50
CA ALA A 355 -9.99 7.04 -15.83
C ALA A 355 -9.72 6.99 -14.32
N ILE A 356 -9.24 8.10 -13.76
CA ILE A 356 -9.04 8.24 -12.32
C ILE A 356 -10.37 8.70 -11.71
N GLU A 357 -11.21 7.74 -11.35
CA GLU A 357 -12.53 7.99 -10.79
C GLU A 357 -12.65 7.38 -9.39
N PRO A 358 -13.11 8.12 -8.36
CA PRO A 358 -13.32 7.56 -7.03
C PRO A 358 -14.18 6.29 -7.07
N GLY A 359 -13.73 5.24 -6.39
CA GLY A 359 -14.32 3.90 -6.41
C GLY A 359 -13.84 3.00 -7.56
N GLY A 360 -13.09 3.53 -8.53
CA GLY A 360 -12.45 2.74 -9.58
C GLY A 360 -11.32 1.87 -9.01
N ALA A 361 -11.22 0.62 -9.47
CA ALA A 361 -10.15 -0.29 -9.03
C ALA A 361 -8.77 0.19 -9.47
N VAL A 362 -7.80 0.08 -8.58
CA VAL A 362 -6.39 0.44 -8.82
C VAL A 362 -5.48 -0.62 -8.19
N PHE A 363 -4.38 -0.90 -8.89
CA PHE A 363 -3.37 -1.86 -8.48
C PHE A 363 -2.00 -1.21 -8.53
N ALA A 364 -1.25 -1.29 -7.42
CA ALA A 364 0.12 -0.80 -7.34
C ALA A 364 1.10 -1.93 -7.62
N LEU A 365 1.82 -1.83 -8.73
CA LEU A 365 2.76 -2.83 -9.21
C LEU A 365 4.19 -2.42 -8.86
N GLY A 366 4.99 -3.36 -8.37
CA GLY A 366 6.39 -3.12 -8.03
C GLY A 366 7.24 -4.38 -7.96
N ARG A 367 8.53 -4.25 -7.65
CA ARG A 367 9.51 -5.34 -7.52
C ARG A 367 10.34 -5.15 -6.27
N SER A 368 9.99 -5.89 -5.22
CA SER A 368 10.72 -5.92 -3.94
C SER A 368 10.13 -7.03 -3.05
N PRO A 369 10.90 -7.64 -2.13
CA PRO A 369 12.36 -7.56 -2.00
C PRO A 369 13.10 -8.35 -3.08
N ASP A 370 12.42 -9.30 -3.73
CA ASP A 370 12.96 -10.06 -4.85
C ASP A 370 12.87 -9.22 -6.15
N PRO A 371 14.00 -8.82 -6.76
CA PRO A 371 13.99 -8.04 -7.99
C PRO A 371 13.42 -8.83 -9.19
N ALA A 372 13.36 -10.17 -9.12
CA ALA A 372 12.86 -11.03 -10.20
C ALA A 372 11.34 -11.10 -10.24
N SER A 373 10.71 -10.94 -9.08
CA SER A 373 9.28 -11.18 -8.90
C SER A 373 8.50 -9.88 -8.89
N LEU A 374 7.39 -9.86 -9.64
CA LEU A 374 6.43 -8.77 -9.57
C LEU A 374 5.63 -8.90 -8.28
N THR A 375 5.35 -7.77 -7.65
CA THR A 375 4.42 -7.64 -6.52
C THR A 375 3.27 -6.72 -6.92
N VAL A 376 2.11 -6.95 -6.32
CA VAL A 376 0.89 -6.17 -6.54
C VAL A 376 0.17 -5.95 -5.23
N THR A 377 -0.30 -4.74 -4.98
CA THR A 377 -1.32 -4.48 -3.95
C THR A 377 -2.56 -3.90 -4.62
N GLY A 378 -3.73 -4.19 -4.09
CA GLY A 378 -5.01 -3.79 -4.68
C GLY A 378 -5.80 -2.83 -3.81
N GLY A 379 -6.69 -2.09 -4.45
CA GLY A 379 -7.54 -1.12 -3.80
C GLY A 379 -8.43 -0.38 -4.79
N ILE A 380 -8.92 0.77 -4.35
CA ILE A 380 -9.71 1.71 -5.12
C ILE A 380 -9.07 3.11 -5.10
N VAL A 381 -9.38 3.88 -6.14
CA VAL A 381 -9.16 5.32 -6.14
C VAL A 381 -10.06 5.93 -5.08
N SER A 382 -9.48 6.59 -4.09
CA SER A 382 -10.22 7.25 -3.01
C SER A 382 -10.59 8.69 -3.38
N ALA A 383 -9.73 9.37 -4.15
CA ALA A 383 -9.98 10.72 -4.64
C ALA A 383 -9.17 10.98 -5.92
N SER A 384 -9.78 11.61 -6.92
CA SER A 384 -9.13 11.85 -8.22
C SER A 384 -8.22 13.07 -8.27
N PHE A 385 -8.34 13.98 -7.29
CA PHE A 385 -7.56 15.22 -7.24
C PHE A 385 -7.05 15.52 -5.83
N ARG A 386 -5.73 15.67 -5.70
CA ARG A 386 -5.02 16.06 -4.48
C ARG A 386 -3.85 17.01 -4.80
N ASN A 387 -3.53 17.89 -3.84
CA ASN A 387 -2.36 18.79 -3.88
C ASN A 387 -2.20 19.57 -5.19
N ASN A 388 -3.19 20.41 -5.53
CA ASN A 388 -3.21 21.18 -6.79
C ASN A 388 -3.06 20.30 -8.03
N GLU A 389 -3.82 19.21 -8.08
CA GLU A 389 -3.93 18.29 -9.23
C GLU A 389 -2.67 17.46 -9.54
N ARG A 390 -1.64 17.49 -8.69
CA ARG A 390 -0.41 16.70 -8.85
C ARG A 390 -0.62 15.21 -8.63
N PHE A 391 -1.42 14.89 -7.62
CA PHE A 391 -1.65 13.51 -7.18
C PHE A 391 -3.12 13.13 -7.25
N PHE A 392 -3.38 11.84 -7.31
CA PHE A 392 -4.64 11.24 -6.92
C PHE A 392 -4.41 10.35 -5.69
N GLN A 393 -5.46 10.11 -4.91
CA GLN A 393 -5.42 9.27 -3.72
C GLN A 393 -6.00 7.89 -4.03
N HIS A 394 -5.39 6.86 -3.45
CA HIS A 394 -5.87 5.48 -3.45
C HIS A 394 -5.67 4.85 -2.07
N ASP A 395 -6.22 3.67 -1.84
CA ASP A 395 -6.06 2.91 -0.59
C ASP A 395 -5.23 1.64 -0.74
N THR A 396 -4.66 1.37 -1.93
CA THR A 396 -3.73 0.24 -2.09
C THR A 396 -2.62 0.33 -1.04
N ALA A 397 -2.24 -0.80 -0.46
CA ALA A 397 -1.18 -0.83 0.54
C ALA A 397 0.16 -0.35 -0.08
N ALA A 398 0.56 0.89 0.27
CA ALA A 398 1.73 1.57 -0.25
C ALA A 398 2.98 1.22 0.58
N ASN A 399 4.06 0.83 -0.08
CA ASN A 399 5.29 0.42 0.57
C ASN A 399 6.54 0.80 -0.24
N PHE A 400 7.73 0.71 0.35
CA PHE A 400 8.97 1.08 -0.35
C PHE A 400 9.19 0.29 -1.64
N GLY A 401 8.72 -0.95 -1.65
CA GLY A 401 8.82 -1.83 -2.79
C GLY A 401 7.99 -1.40 -4.00
N ASN A 402 6.80 -0.81 -3.82
CA ASN A 402 5.97 -0.32 -4.93
C ASN A 402 6.12 1.18 -5.19
N SER A 403 6.72 1.97 -4.28
CA SER A 403 7.10 3.36 -4.54
C SER A 403 7.95 3.48 -5.82
N GLY A 404 7.52 4.35 -6.72
CA GLY A 404 8.10 4.52 -8.07
C GLY A 404 7.62 3.51 -9.12
N GLY A 405 6.85 2.49 -8.73
CA GLY A 405 6.21 1.56 -9.64
C GLY A 405 4.93 2.11 -10.28
N ALA A 406 4.26 1.30 -11.10
CA ALA A 406 3.04 1.75 -11.80
C ALA A 406 1.79 1.54 -10.94
N LEU A 407 0.86 2.48 -11.06
CA LEU A 407 -0.53 2.32 -10.69
C LEU A 407 -1.32 2.03 -11.96
N VAL A 408 -2.13 0.98 -11.96
CA VAL A 408 -2.90 0.55 -13.14
C VAL A 408 -4.33 0.20 -12.76
N ASP A 409 -5.26 0.31 -13.69
CA ASP A 409 -6.61 -0.21 -13.49
C ASP A 409 -6.71 -1.71 -13.82
N ARG A 410 -7.91 -2.29 -13.66
CA ARG A 410 -8.15 -3.72 -13.95
C ARG A 410 -7.93 -4.11 -15.41
N ALA A 411 -8.01 -3.15 -16.34
CA ALA A 411 -7.73 -3.37 -17.76
C ALA A 411 -6.24 -3.24 -18.08
N GLY A 412 -5.42 -2.83 -17.12
CA GLY A 412 -3.99 -2.61 -17.29
C GLY A 412 -3.64 -1.23 -17.84
N ARG A 413 -4.59 -0.28 -17.87
CA ARG A 413 -4.30 1.09 -18.30
C ARG A 413 -3.55 1.82 -17.20
N PHE A 414 -2.61 2.67 -17.60
CA PHE A 414 -1.75 3.40 -16.69
C PHE A 414 -2.53 4.50 -15.97
N LEU A 415 -2.50 4.50 -14.64
CA LEU A 415 -3.11 5.53 -13.80
C LEU A 415 -2.07 6.50 -13.22
N GLY A 416 -0.80 6.14 -13.21
CA GLY A 416 0.25 6.99 -12.67
C GLY A 416 1.44 6.23 -12.08
N VAL A 417 2.38 6.97 -11.51
CA VAL A 417 3.50 6.40 -10.74
C VAL A 417 3.15 6.44 -9.24
N ALA A 418 3.34 5.33 -8.53
CA ALA A 418 3.13 5.28 -7.09
C ALA A 418 4.11 6.22 -6.37
N ALA A 419 3.57 7.18 -5.62
CA ALA A 419 4.32 8.19 -4.91
C ALA A 419 4.49 7.82 -3.43
N TYR A 420 5.68 8.10 -2.89
CA TYR A 420 5.93 8.09 -1.46
C TYR A 420 5.87 9.52 -0.92
N VAL A 421 4.69 9.91 -0.42
CA VAL A 421 4.49 11.25 0.14
C VAL A 421 4.79 11.35 1.63
N GLY A 422 5.33 10.30 2.26
CA GLY A 422 5.64 10.31 3.70
C GLY A 422 6.66 11.38 4.12
N HIS A 423 7.46 11.88 3.17
CA HIS A 423 8.37 13.02 3.39
C HIS A 423 7.63 14.37 3.47
N LEU A 424 6.40 14.44 2.96
CA LEU A 424 5.47 15.57 3.07
C LEU A 424 4.49 15.38 4.23
N TRP A 425 3.96 14.16 4.38
CA TRP A 425 2.94 13.77 5.36
C TRP A 425 3.28 12.41 6.00
N PRO A 426 4.11 12.37 7.04
CA PRO A 426 4.58 11.11 7.65
C PRO A 426 3.45 10.25 8.24
N GLU A 427 2.34 10.85 8.64
CA GLU A 427 1.14 10.16 9.10
C GLU A 427 0.48 9.30 8.00
N TRP A 428 0.71 9.63 6.73
CA TRP A 428 0.24 8.90 5.55
C TRP A 428 1.38 8.13 4.89
N SER A 429 2.34 7.69 5.70
CA SER A 429 3.41 6.80 5.28
C SER A 429 2.90 5.37 5.03
N LEU A 430 3.80 4.40 5.02
CA LEU A 430 3.59 3.03 4.56
C LEU A 430 2.32 2.41 5.14
N ASN A 431 1.51 1.79 4.28
CA ASN A 431 0.34 0.98 4.64
C ASN A 431 -0.63 1.66 5.63
N SER A 432 -0.72 3.00 5.61
CA SER A 432 -1.63 3.79 6.46
C SER A 432 -3.11 3.74 6.03
N GLY A 433 -3.42 3.07 4.91
CA GLY A 433 -4.72 3.12 4.23
C GLY A 433 -4.89 4.33 3.30
N ILE A 434 -3.85 5.17 3.18
CA ILE A 434 -3.83 6.33 2.28
C ILE A 434 -2.53 6.27 1.47
N GLY A 435 -2.68 6.10 0.15
CA GLY A 435 -1.61 6.16 -0.83
C GLY A 435 -1.85 7.24 -1.88
N PHE A 436 -0.78 7.63 -2.59
CA PHE A 436 -0.83 8.66 -3.61
C PHE A 436 -0.16 8.19 -4.90
N GLY A 437 -0.74 8.59 -6.03
CA GLY A 437 -0.16 8.40 -7.35
C GLY A 437 0.08 9.72 -8.06
N VAL A 438 1.25 9.89 -8.67
CA VAL A 438 1.53 11.01 -9.59
C VAL A 438 0.67 10.82 -10.83
N ARG A 439 -0.14 11.82 -11.16
CA ARG A 439 -1.12 11.70 -12.26
C ARG A 439 -0.46 11.67 -13.64
N PRO A 440 -1.05 10.99 -14.64
CA PRO A 440 -0.50 10.92 -16.00
C PRO A 440 -0.38 12.30 -16.64
N GLU A 441 -1.35 13.19 -16.39
CA GLU A 441 -1.30 14.57 -16.88
C GLU A 441 -0.08 15.32 -16.30
N ARG A 442 0.15 15.18 -14.99
CA ARG A 442 1.29 15.81 -14.32
C ARG A 442 2.63 15.23 -14.81
N ILE A 443 2.70 13.92 -15.03
CA ILE A 443 3.86 13.26 -15.63
C ILE A 443 4.14 13.82 -17.03
N ALA A 444 3.10 13.94 -17.88
CA ALA A 444 3.24 14.47 -19.22
C ALA A 444 3.74 15.92 -19.25
N GLU A 445 3.29 16.76 -18.32
CA GLU A 445 3.78 18.13 -18.15
C GLU A 445 5.24 18.20 -17.69
N ALA A 446 5.66 17.29 -16.80
CA ALA A 446 6.99 17.27 -16.20
C ALA A 446 8.06 16.67 -17.13
N LEU A 447 7.69 15.71 -17.97
CA LEU A 447 8.61 14.91 -18.77
C LEU A 447 9.55 15.71 -19.69
N PRO A 448 9.12 16.77 -20.40
CA PRO A 448 10.02 17.58 -21.23
C PRO A 448 11.19 18.15 -20.42
N ALA A 449 10.90 18.85 -19.31
CA ALA A 449 11.92 19.43 -18.44
C ALA A 449 12.85 18.35 -17.86
N LEU A 450 12.29 17.23 -17.38
CA LEU A 450 13.09 16.13 -16.85
C LEU A 450 14.03 15.53 -17.91
N ARG A 451 13.59 15.42 -19.17
CA ARG A 451 14.41 14.91 -20.29
C ARG A 451 15.54 15.86 -20.66
N ASP A 452 15.32 17.16 -20.50
CA ASP A 452 16.34 18.19 -20.73
C ASP A 452 17.33 18.32 -19.55
N GLY A 453 17.18 17.49 -18.50
CA GLY A 453 18.03 17.52 -17.31
C GLY A 453 17.65 18.60 -16.30
N GLU A 454 16.48 19.21 -16.45
CA GLU A 454 15.99 20.25 -15.56
C GLU A 454 15.25 19.64 -14.37
N ASN A 455 15.76 19.90 -13.17
CA ASN A 455 15.06 19.53 -11.95
C ASN A 455 13.77 20.36 -11.80
N LEU A 456 12.71 19.68 -11.35
CA LEU A 456 11.48 20.34 -10.95
C LEU A 456 11.65 20.97 -9.56
N LEU A 457 10.61 21.67 -9.09
CA LEU A 457 10.65 22.40 -7.84
C LEU A 457 11.05 21.52 -6.64
N ALA A 458 12.08 21.96 -5.92
CA ALA A 458 12.36 21.52 -4.57
C ALA A 458 11.40 22.20 -3.58
N TRP A 459 11.19 21.61 -2.40
CA TRP A 459 10.29 22.20 -1.40
C TRP A 459 10.75 23.58 -0.94
N SER A 460 12.06 23.79 -0.82
CA SER A 460 12.67 25.08 -0.47
C SER A 460 12.38 26.18 -1.51
N GLU A 461 12.00 25.79 -2.73
CA GLU A 461 11.67 26.71 -3.82
C GLU A 461 10.17 27.02 -3.90
N LEU A 462 9.33 26.31 -3.14
CA LEU A 462 7.88 26.54 -3.15
C LEU A 462 7.56 27.95 -2.63
N PRO A 463 6.80 28.74 -3.40
CA PRO A 463 6.44 30.09 -3.01
C PRO A 463 5.48 30.05 -1.82
N TYR A 464 5.73 30.92 -0.85
CA TYR A 464 4.88 31.05 0.32
C TYR A 464 4.58 32.51 0.65
N LEU A 465 3.30 32.86 0.53
CA LEU A 465 2.80 34.18 0.89
C LEU A 465 2.48 34.27 2.40
N GLY A 466 1.99 33.18 3.01
CA GLY A 466 1.62 33.13 4.43
C GLY A 466 0.31 33.83 4.79
N VAL A 467 -0.68 33.64 3.91
CA VAL A 467 -2.06 34.05 4.09
C VAL A 467 -2.96 32.82 4.22
N ARG A 468 -4.01 32.91 5.03
CA ARG A 468 -5.05 31.88 5.16
C ARG A 468 -6.41 32.49 4.84
N SER A 469 -7.17 31.87 3.94
CA SER A 469 -8.55 32.28 3.67
C SER A 469 -9.43 32.08 4.91
N ARG A 470 -10.16 33.13 5.31
CA ARG A 470 -11.20 33.03 6.35
C ARG A 470 -12.41 32.23 5.89
N GLY A 471 -12.72 32.27 4.59
CA GLY A 471 -13.79 31.48 3.97
C GLY A 471 -13.38 30.04 3.63
N GLY A 472 -12.17 29.61 4.00
CA GLY A 472 -11.63 28.29 3.67
C GLY A 472 -11.24 28.14 2.20
N GLU A 473 -10.98 26.89 1.79
CA GLU A 473 -10.44 26.58 0.45
C GLU A 473 -11.43 26.82 -0.70
N GLN A 474 -12.73 26.84 -0.40
CA GLN A 474 -13.80 27.07 -1.37
C GLN A 474 -14.25 28.54 -1.45
N ALA A 475 -13.54 29.45 -0.79
CA ALA A 475 -13.92 30.87 -0.76
C ALA A 475 -13.96 31.46 -2.18
N THR A 476 -15.04 32.19 -2.47
CA THR A 476 -15.28 32.94 -3.70
C THR A 476 -15.75 34.35 -3.37
N GLY A 477 -15.56 35.29 -4.30
CA GLY A 477 -15.91 36.70 -4.09
C GLY A 477 -14.87 37.43 -3.26
N GLU A 478 -15.26 37.94 -2.09
CA GLU A 478 -14.36 38.72 -1.23
C GLU A 478 -13.43 37.78 -0.42
N LEU A 479 -12.20 37.62 -0.92
CA LEU A 479 -11.21 36.68 -0.38
C LEU A 479 -10.49 37.26 0.84
N THR A 480 -11.21 37.42 1.95
CA THR A 480 -10.63 37.92 3.21
C THR A 480 -9.64 36.92 3.83
N VAL A 481 -8.50 37.43 4.30
CA VAL A 481 -7.41 36.59 4.80
C VAL A 481 -6.99 36.90 6.23
N ASP A 482 -6.56 35.86 6.94
CA ASP A 482 -5.71 35.97 8.12
C ASP A 482 -4.24 35.84 7.71
N ILE A 483 -3.36 36.43 8.51
CA ILE A 483 -1.93 36.50 8.22
C ILE A 483 -1.16 35.64 9.22
N GLN A 484 -0.31 34.75 8.71
CA GLN A 484 0.60 34.02 9.57
C GLN A 484 1.72 34.97 10.07
N PRO A 485 1.99 35.04 11.39
CA PRO A 485 3.09 35.84 11.92
C PRO A 485 4.44 35.48 11.28
N GLY A 486 5.25 36.49 10.96
CA GLY A 486 6.59 36.31 10.38
C GLY A 486 6.63 35.92 8.88
N SER A 487 5.48 35.76 8.24
CA SER A 487 5.34 35.43 6.82
C SER A 487 5.77 36.55 5.86
N ALA A 488 5.84 36.23 4.57
CA ALA A 488 6.06 37.20 3.49
C ALA A 488 4.98 38.30 3.47
N ALA A 489 3.71 37.91 3.62
CA ALA A 489 2.57 38.82 3.68
C ALA A 489 2.67 39.76 4.90
N ALA A 490 2.99 39.23 6.08
CA ALA A 490 3.17 40.04 7.29
C ALA A 490 4.30 41.07 7.11
N LYS A 491 5.45 40.64 6.58
CA LYS A 491 6.62 41.51 6.35
C LYS A 491 6.33 42.60 5.32
N ALA A 492 5.50 42.31 4.31
CA ALA A 492 5.10 43.25 3.29
C ALA A 492 3.95 44.19 3.72
N GLY A 493 3.37 43.99 4.90
CA GLY A 493 2.32 44.83 5.45
C GLY A 493 0.91 44.52 4.97
N ILE A 494 0.67 43.30 4.45
CA ILE A 494 -0.68 42.75 4.30
C ILE A 494 -1.21 42.46 5.72
N ALA A 495 -2.44 42.86 6.00
CA ALA A 495 -3.04 42.80 7.32
C ALA A 495 -4.19 41.79 7.37
N ALA A 496 -4.46 41.24 8.56
CA ALA A 496 -5.60 40.37 8.76
C ALA A 496 -6.91 41.14 8.50
N GLY A 497 -7.82 40.55 7.75
CA GLY A 497 -9.05 41.20 7.28
C GLY A 497 -8.93 41.89 5.91
N ASP A 498 -7.74 41.98 5.32
CA ASP A 498 -7.59 42.38 3.92
C ASP A 498 -8.28 41.35 3.00
N ALA A 499 -8.89 41.81 1.91
CA ALA A 499 -9.41 40.93 0.86
C ALA A 499 -8.48 40.92 -0.36
N ILE A 500 -7.96 39.75 -0.75
CA ILE A 500 -7.08 39.63 -1.92
C ILE A 500 -7.93 39.71 -3.20
N VAL A 501 -7.58 40.61 -4.11
CA VAL A 501 -8.30 40.81 -5.39
C VAL A 501 -7.39 40.71 -6.62
N GLY A 502 -6.08 40.59 -6.43
CA GLY A 502 -5.15 40.32 -7.54
C GLY A 502 -3.78 39.84 -7.06
N ILE A 503 -3.15 39.00 -7.88
CA ILE A 503 -1.80 38.46 -7.67
C ILE A 503 -1.02 38.60 -8.98
N ALA A 504 0.08 39.35 -8.93
CA ALA A 504 1.01 39.55 -10.03
C ALA A 504 0.33 39.90 -11.37
N GLY A 505 -0.62 40.85 -11.33
CA GLY A 505 -1.38 41.29 -12.50
C GLY A 505 -2.56 40.39 -12.90
N THR A 506 -2.70 39.21 -12.30
CA THR A 506 -3.88 38.35 -12.47
C THR A 506 -4.95 38.75 -11.45
N GLN A 507 -6.14 39.14 -11.92
CA GLN A 507 -7.30 39.34 -11.05
C GLN A 507 -7.78 37.97 -10.53
N VAL A 508 -8.12 37.91 -9.25
CA VAL A 508 -8.55 36.67 -8.59
C VAL A 508 -9.91 36.88 -7.92
N GLY A 509 -10.81 35.92 -8.10
CA GLY A 509 -12.14 35.89 -7.51
C GLY A 509 -12.43 34.63 -6.69
N SER A 510 -11.49 33.68 -6.64
CA SER A 510 -11.58 32.49 -5.82
C SER A 510 -10.25 32.19 -5.10
N TRP A 511 -10.31 31.50 -3.97
CA TRP A 511 -9.09 31.09 -3.26
C TRP A 511 -8.20 30.17 -4.12
N ARG A 512 -8.83 29.30 -4.92
CA ARG A 512 -8.11 28.45 -5.87
C ARG A 512 -7.29 29.26 -6.88
N GLU A 513 -7.84 30.38 -7.37
CA GLU A 513 -7.11 31.30 -8.25
C GLU A 513 -5.96 32.02 -7.55
N VAL A 514 -6.11 32.39 -6.26
CA VAL A 514 -5.01 32.95 -5.46
C VAL A 514 -3.85 31.97 -5.40
N ILE A 515 -4.11 30.71 -5.02
CA ILE A 515 -3.09 29.67 -4.93
C ILE A 515 -2.45 29.41 -6.30
N ALA A 516 -3.26 29.28 -7.35
CA ALA A 516 -2.77 29.06 -8.71
C ALA A 516 -1.89 30.22 -9.20
N ALA A 517 -2.24 31.47 -8.88
CA ALA A 517 -1.45 32.64 -9.27
C ALA A 517 -0.11 32.72 -8.52
N ILE A 518 -0.08 32.37 -7.23
CA ILE A 518 1.16 32.32 -6.43
C ILE A 518 2.08 31.22 -6.94
N ASN A 519 1.55 30.03 -7.26
CA ASN A 519 2.33 28.86 -7.70
C ASN A 519 3.03 29.03 -9.07
N ARG A 520 2.85 30.15 -9.76
CA ARG A 520 3.60 30.51 -10.99
C ARG A 520 4.99 31.07 -10.70
N TYR A 521 5.29 31.36 -9.44
CA TYR A 521 6.52 32.01 -8.99
C TYR A 521 7.30 31.07 -8.08
N ARG A 522 8.56 31.43 -7.79
CA ARG A 522 9.43 30.73 -6.84
C ARG A 522 9.60 31.52 -5.57
N ALA A 523 10.04 30.85 -4.51
CA ALA A 523 10.54 31.51 -3.31
C ALA A 523 11.64 32.53 -3.69
N GLY A 524 11.57 33.74 -3.12
CA GLY A 524 12.46 34.85 -3.44
C GLY A 524 11.95 35.80 -4.52
N ASP A 525 10.97 35.39 -5.35
CA ASP A 525 10.40 36.27 -6.36
C ASP A 525 9.63 37.44 -5.74
N LYS A 526 9.71 38.61 -6.39
CA LYS A 526 8.96 39.79 -6.02
C LYS A 526 7.69 39.88 -6.87
N ILE A 527 6.55 39.82 -6.21
CA ILE A 527 5.23 39.93 -6.85
C ILE A 527 4.45 41.12 -6.30
N ALA A 528 3.48 41.62 -7.07
CA ALA A 528 2.51 42.59 -6.58
C ALA A 528 1.25 41.88 -6.10
N VAL A 529 0.83 42.10 -4.86
CA VAL A 529 -0.44 41.62 -4.32
C VAL A 529 -1.40 42.81 -4.21
N VAL A 530 -2.56 42.71 -4.83
CA VAL A 530 -3.60 43.74 -4.76
C VAL A 530 -4.62 43.31 -3.72
N VAL A 531 -4.81 44.14 -2.69
CA VAL A 531 -5.79 43.91 -1.62
C VAL A 531 -6.80 45.04 -1.55
N LEU A 532 -8.00 44.74 -1.06
CA LEU A 532 -8.95 45.70 -0.55
C LEU A 532 -8.79 45.80 0.96
N ARG A 533 -8.52 47.00 1.46
CA ARG A 533 -8.46 47.31 2.90
C ARG A 533 -9.41 48.47 3.17
N ASN A 534 -10.45 48.23 3.96
CA ASN A 534 -11.49 49.23 4.25
C ASN A 534 -12.11 49.84 2.98
N GLY A 535 -12.29 49.02 1.93
CA GLY A 535 -12.84 49.46 0.63
C GLY A 535 -11.83 50.10 -0.33
N GLU A 536 -10.60 50.40 0.11
CA GLU A 536 -9.56 50.96 -0.75
C GLU A 536 -8.66 49.88 -1.37
N ARG A 537 -8.38 49.99 -2.68
CA ARG A 537 -7.43 49.12 -3.38
C ARG A 537 -6.00 49.54 -3.05
N LYS A 538 -5.20 48.60 -2.54
CA LYS A 538 -3.77 48.78 -2.26
C LYS A 538 -2.96 47.76 -3.04
N LEU A 539 -1.92 48.23 -3.72
CA LEU A 539 -0.93 47.38 -4.38
C LEU A 539 0.28 47.26 -3.45
N ILE A 540 0.55 46.04 -2.99
CA ILE A 540 1.58 45.74 -2.01
C ILE A 540 2.64 44.86 -2.69
N PRO A 541 3.88 45.33 -2.88
CA PRO A 541 4.96 44.49 -3.35
C PRO A 541 5.38 43.51 -2.25
N VAL A 542 5.45 42.22 -2.58
CA VAL A 542 5.80 41.14 -1.66
C VAL A 542 6.94 40.32 -2.26
N THR A 543 7.98 40.07 -1.45
CA THR A 543 8.97 39.03 -1.75
C THR A 543 8.46 37.72 -1.17
N LEU A 544 8.19 36.73 -2.02
CA LEU A 544 7.72 35.41 -1.58
C LEU A 544 8.77 34.72 -0.73
N ALA A 545 8.34 34.08 0.36
CA ALA A 545 9.23 33.27 1.19
C ALA A 545 9.26 31.83 0.67
N ALA A 546 10.26 31.05 1.11
CA ALA A 546 10.19 29.59 1.03
C ALA A 546 9.11 29.09 2.01
N ARG A 547 8.38 28.05 1.61
CA ARG A 547 7.36 27.42 2.48
C ARG A 547 8.02 26.88 3.76
N PRO A 548 7.62 27.37 4.96
CA PRO A 548 8.12 26.87 6.23
C PRO A 548 7.91 25.36 6.41
N GLU A 549 8.75 24.74 7.24
CA GLU A 549 8.59 23.33 7.61
C GLU A 549 7.36 23.13 8.51
N GLY A 550 6.54 22.11 8.22
CA GLY A 550 5.41 21.71 9.07
C GLY A 550 4.07 22.41 8.84
N ILE A 551 3.86 23.06 7.67
CA ILE A 551 2.59 23.74 7.31
C ILE A 551 2.07 23.45 5.90
#